data_AF-A0A534MMP2-F1
#
_entry.id   AF-A0A534MMP2-F1
#
_cell.length_a   1.000
_cell.length_b   1.000
_cell.length_c   1.000
_cell.angle_alpha   90.00
_cell.angle_beta   90.00
_cell.angle_gamma   90.00
#
_symmetry.space_group_name_H-M   'P 1'
#
loop_
_entity.id
_entity.type
_entity.pdbx_description
1 polymer ?
#
loop_
_entity_poly.entity_id
_entity_poly.type
_entity_poly.pdbx_seq_one_letter_code
_entity_poly.pdbx_strand_id
1 'polypeptide(L)'
;MNGAFQVFFEGWIFIVLALCAVGVIALLVGALWMYQDAQRRRMDATLWLIFLIIATLLGTVVGFVIVVVLYLIIRESHPIGGGMTPGYAGYVPGYAPAQAPPVPAACPVCGRPMMWYPQYQRWYCPTCGQYR
;
A
#
# COMPACT_ATOMS: atom_id res chain seq x y z
N MET A 1 21.03 -47.88 -28.02
CA MET A 1 20.78 -46.42 -28.10
C MET A 1 20.20 -45.83 -26.81
N ASN A 2 20.14 -46.60 -25.71
CA ASN A 2 19.44 -46.16 -24.49
C ASN A 2 20.31 -45.30 -23.56
N GLY A 3 21.65 -45.39 -23.64
CA GLY A 3 22.55 -44.68 -22.73
C GLY A 3 22.67 -43.17 -23.00
N ALA A 4 22.82 -42.75 -24.27
CA ALA A 4 23.03 -41.33 -24.58
C ALA A 4 21.77 -40.49 -24.32
N PHE A 5 20.60 -40.97 -24.74
CA PHE A 5 19.32 -40.29 -24.51
C PHE A 5 19.00 -40.12 -23.02
N GLN A 6 19.37 -41.12 -22.20
CA GLN A 6 19.14 -41.12 -20.75
C GLN A 6 20.03 -40.10 -20.02
N VAL A 7 21.31 -39.97 -20.40
CA VAL A 7 22.22 -38.95 -19.82
C VAL A 7 21.81 -37.53 -20.22
N PHE A 8 21.38 -37.32 -21.47
CA PHE A 8 20.81 -36.04 -21.89
C PHE A 8 19.53 -35.73 -21.08
N PHE A 9 18.58 -36.67 -20.96
CA PHE A 9 17.35 -36.46 -20.20
C PHE A 9 17.61 -36.19 -18.70
N GLU A 10 18.49 -36.95 -18.04
CA GLU A 10 18.84 -36.71 -16.63
C GLU A 10 19.44 -35.32 -16.43
N GLY A 11 20.40 -34.91 -17.26
CA GLY A 11 21.02 -33.59 -17.18
C GLY A 11 20.01 -32.45 -17.36
N TRP A 12 19.11 -32.56 -18.33
CA TRP A 12 18.06 -31.57 -18.58
C TRP A 12 17.03 -31.50 -17.45
N ILE A 13 16.68 -32.64 -16.84
CA ILE A 13 15.77 -32.68 -15.68
C ILE A 13 16.36 -31.91 -14.50
N PHE A 14 17.64 -32.11 -14.17
CA PHE A 14 18.28 -31.36 -13.08
C PHE A 14 18.30 -29.86 -13.33
N ILE A 15 18.57 -29.44 -14.58
CA ILE A 15 18.57 -28.03 -14.96
C ILE A 15 17.18 -27.41 -14.82
N VAL A 16 16.14 -28.09 -15.32
CA VAL A 16 14.75 -27.62 -15.21
C VAL A 16 14.31 -27.54 -13.75
N LEU A 17 14.61 -28.56 -12.94
CA LEU A 17 14.30 -28.56 -11.51
C LEU A 17 15.03 -27.43 -10.77
N ALA A 18 16.31 -27.19 -11.09
CA ALA A 18 17.07 -26.08 -10.51
C ALA A 18 16.46 -24.72 -10.87
N LEU A 19 16.08 -24.50 -12.14
CA LEU A 19 15.41 -23.26 -12.57
C LEU A 19 14.04 -23.09 -11.90
N CYS A 20 13.24 -24.16 -11.79
CA CYS A 20 11.98 -24.14 -11.06
C CYS A 20 12.20 -23.79 -9.58
N ALA A 21 13.19 -24.40 -8.92
CA ALA A 21 13.52 -24.11 -7.53
C ALA A 21 13.93 -22.64 -7.35
N VAL A 22 14.78 -22.11 -8.23
CA VAL A 22 15.17 -20.69 -8.21
C VAL A 22 13.96 -19.78 -8.39
N GLY A 23 13.05 -20.11 -9.32
CA GLY A 23 11.81 -19.37 -9.54
C GLY A 23 10.90 -19.36 -8.31
N VAL A 24 10.72 -20.52 -7.66
CA VAL A 24 9.94 -20.64 -6.42
C VAL A 24 10.59 -19.83 -5.29
N ILE A 25 11.92 -19.92 -5.14
CA ILE A 25 12.65 -19.12 -4.14
C ILE A 25 12.46 -17.63 -4.40
N ALA A 26 12.57 -17.17 -5.65
CA ALA A 26 12.36 -15.77 -6.02
C ALA A 26 10.94 -15.30 -5.68
N LEU A 27 9.92 -16.13 -5.93
CA LEU A 27 8.53 -15.84 -5.57
C LEU A 27 8.36 -15.73 -4.05
N LEU A 28 8.92 -16.67 -3.29
CA LEU A 28 8.84 -16.65 -1.82
C LEU A 28 9.55 -15.42 -1.25
N VAL A 29 10.75 -15.09 -1.74
CA VAL A 29 11.50 -13.90 -1.33
C VAL A 29 10.72 -12.63 -1.68
N GLY A 30 10.15 -12.54 -2.90
CA GLY A 30 9.34 -11.42 -3.32
C GLY A 30 8.07 -11.24 -2.47
N ALA A 31 7.38 -12.34 -2.15
CA ALA A 31 6.20 -12.33 -1.29
C ALA A 31 6.53 -11.92 0.15
N LEU A 32 7.61 -12.46 0.72
CA LEU A 32 8.08 -12.08 2.06
C LEU A 32 8.48 -10.60 2.11
N TRP A 33 9.18 -10.11 1.09
CA TRP A 33 9.55 -8.70 0.98
C TRP A 33 8.32 -7.80 0.90
N MET A 34 7.37 -8.13 0.03
CA MET A 34 6.14 -7.35 -0.16
C MET A 34 5.30 -7.34 1.13
N TYR A 35 5.21 -8.47 1.83
CA TYR A 35 4.53 -8.55 3.12
C TYR A 35 5.17 -7.65 4.18
N GLN A 36 6.50 -7.70 4.32
CA GLN A 36 7.23 -6.87 5.27
C GLN A 36 7.14 -5.38 4.94
N ASP A 37 7.24 -5.01 3.65
CA ASP A 37 7.11 -3.62 3.21
C ASP A 37 5.69 -3.09 3.45
N ALA A 38 4.66 -3.91 3.21
CA ALA A 38 3.27 -3.56 3.49
C ALA A 38 3.05 -3.30 4.99
N GLN A 39 3.58 -4.17 5.85
CA GLN A 39 3.53 -4.00 7.31
C GLN A 39 4.22 -2.70 7.75
N ARG A 40 5.40 -2.40 7.22
CA ARG A 40 6.15 -1.15 7.52
C ARG A 40 5.37 0.10 7.12
N ARG A 41 4.58 0.01 6.05
CA ARG A 41 3.74 1.10 5.51
C ARG A 41 2.34 1.13 6.09
N ARG A 42 2.03 0.26 7.06
CA ARG A 42 0.69 0.09 7.65
C ARG A 42 -0.39 -0.19 6.60
N MET A 43 -0.03 -0.77 5.45
CA MET A 43 -1.01 -1.29 4.50
C MET A 43 -1.51 -2.66 4.99
N ASP A 44 -2.71 -3.06 4.59
CA ASP A 44 -3.28 -4.37 4.92
C ASP A 44 -2.49 -5.51 4.24
N ALA A 45 -1.39 -5.92 4.89
CA ALA A 45 -0.41 -6.86 4.33
C ALA A 45 -1.02 -8.21 3.97
N THR A 46 -2.02 -8.66 4.73
CA THR A 46 -2.75 -9.90 4.48
C THR A 46 -3.52 -9.84 3.16
N LEU A 47 -4.19 -8.73 2.85
CA LEU A 47 -4.93 -8.56 1.59
C LEU A 47 -3.98 -8.58 0.40
N TRP A 48 -2.86 -7.87 0.51
CA TRP A 48 -1.82 -7.86 -0.50
C TRP A 48 -1.20 -9.24 -0.75
N LEU A 49 -0.96 -10.03 0.30
CA LEU A 49 -0.48 -11.40 0.19
C LEU A 49 -1.51 -12.31 -0.50
N ILE A 50 -2.79 -12.20 -0.13
CA ILE A 50 -3.88 -12.97 -0.74
C ILE A 50 -3.99 -12.65 -2.23
N PHE A 51 -3.97 -11.37 -2.62
CA PHE A 51 -3.99 -10.98 -4.02
C PHE A 51 -2.79 -11.52 -4.80
N LEU A 52 -1.60 -11.47 -4.20
CA LEU A 52 -0.41 -12.05 -4.81
C LEU A 52 -0.57 -13.56 -5.02
N ILE A 53 -1.02 -14.31 -4.01
CA ILE A 53 -1.21 -15.76 -4.12
C ILE A 53 -2.24 -16.09 -5.21
N ILE A 54 -3.41 -15.45 -5.19
CA ILE A 54 -4.48 -15.70 -6.17
C ILE A 54 -3.99 -15.37 -7.59
N ALA A 55 -3.37 -14.21 -7.78
CA ALA A 55 -2.88 -13.79 -9.10
C ALA A 55 -1.76 -14.72 -9.60
N THR A 56 -0.87 -15.18 -8.72
CA THR A 56 0.20 -16.10 -9.12
C THR A 56 -0.33 -17.50 -9.45
N LEU A 57 -1.39 -17.97 -8.76
CA LEU A 57 -2.02 -19.25 -9.07
C LEU A 57 -2.80 -19.22 -10.40
N LEU A 58 -3.51 -18.12 -10.68
CA LEU A 58 -4.35 -18.01 -11.89
C LEU A 58 -3.58 -17.50 -13.12
N GLY A 59 -2.63 -16.59 -12.90
CA GLY A 59 -1.89 -15.88 -13.95
C GLY A 59 -0.40 -16.19 -13.97
N THR A 60 0.09 -17.12 -13.14
CA THR A 60 1.51 -17.51 -13.04
C THR A 60 2.43 -16.31 -12.83
N VAL A 61 3.51 -16.20 -13.61
CA VAL A 61 4.47 -15.09 -13.58
C VAL A 61 3.79 -13.76 -13.96
N VAL A 62 2.84 -13.79 -14.91
CA VAL A 62 2.14 -12.58 -15.37
C VAL A 62 1.30 -11.99 -14.23
N GLY A 63 0.57 -12.82 -13.51
CA GLY A 63 -0.22 -12.38 -12.36
C GLY A 63 0.64 -11.84 -11.21
N PHE A 64 1.78 -12.48 -10.92
CA PHE A 64 2.76 -11.97 -9.96
C PHE A 64 3.26 -10.57 -10.35
N VAL A 65 3.69 -10.39 -11.61
CA VAL A 65 4.19 -9.10 -12.10
C VAL A 65 3.12 -8.02 -12.02
N ILE A 66 1.88 -8.33 -12.42
CA ILE A 66 0.75 -7.38 -12.33
C ILE A 66 0.54 -6.90 -10.89
N VAL A 67 0.45 -7.82 -9.93
CA VAL A 67 0.22 -7.46 -8.52
C VAL A 67 1.41 -6.67 -7.97
N VAL A 68 2.65 -7.05 -8.30
CA VAL A 68 3.84 -6.30 -7.89
C VAL A 68 3.83 -4.88 -8.46
N VAL A 69 3.48 -4.70 -9.73
CA VAL A 69 3.39 -3.35 -10.34
C VAL A 69 2.29 -2.52 -9.66
N LEU A 70 1.09 -3.10 -9.48
CA LEU A 70 -0.01 -2.43 -8.77
C LEU A 70 0.39 -2.08 -7.33
N TYR A 71 1.09 -2.99 -6.65
CA TYR A 71 1.65 -2.76 -5.32
C TYR A 71 2.61 -1.59 -5.32
N LEU A 72 3.54 -1.52 -6.27
CA LEU A 72 4.51 -0.43 -6.37
C LEU A 72 3.82 0.92 -6.67
N ILE A 73 2.76 0.94 -7.47
CA ILE A 73 1.97 2.15 -7.74
C ILE A 73 1.28 2.63 -6.46
N ILE A 74 0.58 1.75 -5.73
CA ILE A 74 -0.15 2.11 -4.50
C ILE A 74 0.82 2.43 -3.35
N ARG A 75 1.97 1.76 -3.31
CA ARG A 75 3.02 2.00 -2.33
C ARG A 75 3.47 3.46 -2.31
N GLU A 76 3.51 4.12 -3.47
CA GLU A 76 3.96 5.52 -3.59
C GLU A 76 3.05 6.47 -2.80
N SER A 77 1.75 6.20 -2.72
CA SER A 77 0.81 7.02 -1.95
C SER A 77 0.84 6.75 -0.44
N HIS A 78 1.55 5.72 0.03
CA HIS A 78 1.63 5.32 1.43
C HIS A 78 3.07 5.49 1.97
N PRO A 79 3.46 6.70 2.43
CA PRO A 79 4.77 6.95 3.02
C PRO A 79 4.93 6.22 4.36
N ILE A 80 6.16 5.79 4.64
CA ILE A 80 6.51 5.08 5.89
C ILE A 80 6.32 6.05 7.06
N GLY A 81 5.47 5.69 8.02
CA GLY A 81 5.19 6.53 9.20
C GLY A 81 4.09 7.58 9.01
N GLY A 82 3.34 7.55 7.91
CA GLY A 82 2.11 8.32 7.78
C GLY A 82 1.09 7.88 8.82
N GLY A 83 0.95 8.66 9.90
CA GLY A 83 -0.03 8.42 10.94
C GLY A 83 -1.43 8.49 10.34
N MET A 84 -2.16 7.37 10.34
CA MET A 84 -3.59 7.39 10.13
C MET A 84 -4.22 8.11 11.33
N THR A 85 -4.70 9.32 11.13
CA THR A 85 -5.75 9.87 12.00
C THR A 85 -7.03 9.07 11.71
N PRO A 86 -7.57 8.30 12.67
CA PRO A 86 -8.84 7.61 12.48
C PRO A 86 -9.95 8.65 12.59
N GLY A 87 -10.33 9.20 11.45
CA GLY A 87 -11.32 10.27 11.38
C GLY A 87 -11.74 10.51 9.94
N TYR A 88 -12.36 9.50 9.32
CA TYR A 88 -13.19 9.69 8.13
C TYR A 88 -12.51 10.41 6.95
N ALA A 89 -11.31 9.99 6.56
CA ALA A 89 -10.72 10.45 5.30
C ALA A 89 -11.27 9.58 4.16
N GLY A 90 -12.44 9.99 3.64
CA GLY A 90 -12.88 9.57 2.32
C GLY A 90 -11.79 9.84 1.29
N TYR A 91 -11.66 8.94 0.33
CA TYR A 91 -10.75 9.03 -0.81
C TYR A 91 -11.05 10.30 -1.62
N VAL A 92 -10.41 11.41 -1.28
CA VAL A 92 -10.30 12.60 -2.13
C VAL A 92 -8.84 12.72 -2.55
N PRO A 93 -8.49 12.41 -3.81
CA PRO A 93 -7.13 12.59 -4.29
C PRO A 93 -6.84 14.10 -4.35
N GLY A 94 -5.87 14.55 -3.55
CA GLY A 94 -5.28 15.89 -3.70
C GLY A 94 -5.26 16.81 -2.47
N TYR A 95 -5.80 16.43 -1.32
CA TYR A 95 -5.75 17.30 -0.12
C TYR A 95 -4.72 16.79 0.88
N ALA A 96 -3.51 17.34 0.82
CA ALA A 96 -2.60 17.31 1.96
C ALA A 96 -3.33 17.90 3.19
N PRO A 97 -3.13 17.35 4.41
CA PRO A 97 -3.74 17.92 5.61
C PRO A 97 -3.21 19.34 5.78
N ALA A 98 -4.06 20.32 5.44
CA ALA A 98 -3.76 21.73 5.65
C ALA A 98 -3.47 21.91 7.14
N GLN A 99 -2.22 22.22 7.46
CA GLN A 99 -1.79 22.51 8.82
C GLN A 99 -2.72 23.59 9.37
N ALA A 100 -3.54 23.25 10.36
CA ALA A 100 -4.40 24.24 10.99
C ALA A 100 -3.52 25.36 11.56
N PRO A 101 -3.82 26.64 11.29
CA PRO A 101 -2.99 27.74 11.79
C PRO A 101 -2.88 27.70 13.33
N PRO A 102 -1.73 28.12 13.90
CA PRO A 102 -1.28 27.73 15.24
C PRO A 102 -2.01 28.34 16.45
N VAL A 103 -3.22 28.90 16.29
CA VAL A 103 -3.98 29.43 17.43
C VAL A 103 -5.47 29.17 17.21
N PRO A 104 -6.19 28.49 18.12
CA PRO A 104 -7.64 28.43 18.06
C PRO A 104 -8.18 29.86 18.19
N ALA A 105 -8.73 30.41 17.10
CA ALA A 105 -9.37 31.72 17.15
C ALA A 105 -10.55 31.63 18.13
N ALA A 106 -10.54 32.44 19.19
CA ALA A 106 -11.75 32.63 20.00
C ALA A 106 -12.78 33.40 19.17
N CYS A 107 -14.05 33.01 19.26
CA CYS A 107 -15.13 33.73 18.58
C CYS A 107 -15.23 35.16 19.16
N PRO A 108 -15.19 36.23 18.35
CA PRO A 108 -15.28 37.60 18.86
C PRO A 108 -16.66 37.93 19.47
N VAL A 109 -17.69 37.14 19.15
CA VAL A 109 -19.06 37.35 19.64
C VAL A 109 -19.31 36.67 20.98
N CYS A 110 -18.73 35.48 21.19
CA CYS A 110 -19.08 34.64 22.33
C CYS A 110 -17.89 34.05 23.10
N GLY A 111 -16.64 34.36 22.71
CA GLY A 111 -15.43 33.95 23.41
C GLY A 111 -15.08 32.45 23.35
N ARG A 112 -15.96 31.63 22.77
CA ARG A 112 -15.77 30.17 22.66
C ARG A 112 -14.71 29.81 21.60
N PRO A 113 -14.01 28.68 21.74
CA PRO A 113 -13.05 28.23 20.74
C PRO A 113 -13.76 27.95 19.40
N MET A 114 -13.19 28.44 18.30
CA MET A 114 -13.67 28.17 16.95
C MET A 114 -13.02 26.91 16.37
N MET A 115 -13.73 26.29 15.42
CA MET A 115 -13.24 25.15 14.65
C MET A 115 -12.77 25.63 13.28
N TRP A 116 -11.61 25.14 12.83
CA TRP A 116 -11.09 25.44 11.50
C TRP A 116 -11.74 24.54 10.45
N TYR A 117 -12.28 25.14 9.38
CA TYR A 117 -12.82 24.40 8.23
C TYR A 117 -11.89 24.55 7.02
N PRO A 118 -11.16 23.49 6.64
CA PRO A 118 -10.14 23.56 5.58
C PRO A 118 -10.74 23.85 4.19
N GLN A 119 -12.00 23.45 3.96
CA GLN A 119 -12.72 23.66 2.71
C GLN A 119 -12.87 25.13 2.34
N TYR A 120 -13.03 25.99 3.35
CA TYR A 120 -13.27 27.43 3.16
C TYR A 120 -12.13 28.28 3.70
N GLN A 121 -11.11 27.64 4.29
CA GLN A 121 -10.00 28.29 4.99
C GLN A 121 -10.48 29.38 5.97
N ARG A 122 -11.52 29.06 6.74
CA ARG A 122 -12.17 29.97 7.69
C ARG A 122 -12.41 29.30 9.03
N TRP A 123 -12.42 30.10 10.08
CA TRP A 123 -12.84 29.68 11.41
C TRP A 123 -14.35 29.78 11.51
N TYR A 124 -14.98 28.75 12.08
CA TYR A 124 -16.42 28.71 12.32
C TYR A 124 -16.72 28.49 13.80
N CYS A 125 -17.65 29.26 14.34
CA CYS A 125 -18.15 29.06 15.69
C CYS A 125 -19.45 28.22 15.68
N PRO A 126 -19.45 26.99 16.21
CA PRO A 126 -20.64 26.13 16.22
C PRO A 126 -21.75 26.62 17.16
N THR A 127 -21.45 27.53 18.07
CA THR A 127 -22.45 28.11 18.98
C THR A 127 -23.16 29.31 18.37
N CYS A 128 -22.40 30.15 17.66
CA CYS A 128 -22.84 31.48 17.27
C CYS A 128 -23.07 31.57 15.74
N GLY A 129 -22.70 30.54 14.98
CA GLY A 129 -22.83 30.47 13.53
C GLY A 129 -21.94 31.46 12.77
N GLN A 130 -21.00 32.10 13.45
CA GLN A 130 -20.15 33.15 12.90
C GLN A 130 -18.88 32.59 12.26
N TYR A 131 -18.45 33.24 11.19
CA TYR A 131 -17.20 32.94 10.49
C TYR A 131 -16.13 34.00 10.76
N ARG A 132 -14.86 33.62 10.68
CA ARG A 132 -13.69 34.51 10.72
C ARG A 132 -12.65 34.10 9.70
#